data_AF-A0A1X6MME9-F1
#
_entry.id   AF-A0A1X6MME9-F1
#
_cell.length_a   1.000
_cell.length_b   1.000
_cell.length_c   1.000
_cell.angle_alpha   90.00
_cell.angle_beta   90.00
_cell.angle_gamma   90.00
#
_symmetry.space_group_name_H-M   'P 1'
#
loop_
_entity.id
_entity.type
_entity.pdbx_description
1 polymer ?
#
loop_
_entity_poly.entity_id
_entity_poly.type
_entity_poly.pdbx_seq_one_letter_code
_entity_poly.pdbx_strand_id
1 'polypeptide(L)'
;FVVVSLLRDRHQTPVVKRTLSPTYPPKDATFAFPIYLSLADRLGVVEFVVWGKDVLLRKDYLGEANVPLEDWFRDGNAFAFDDPANKPITVSIVSTRSTAPASGSIQVKLGFVPSPDHPHVVDYSEIFSELVKRSRPSLVSAPPVCASFACTSHTLMHSILDRGHWHDPLAPNGPRISR
;
A
#
# COMPACT_ATOMS: atom_id res chain seq x y z
N PHE A 1 7.05 -12.78 7.56
CA PHE A 1 6.46 -12.08 8.73
C PHE A 1 5.80 -10.82 8.24
N VAL A 2 4.80 -10.33 8.96
CA VAL A 2 4.05 -9.13 8.58
C VAL A 2 4.34 -8.05 9.60
N VAL A 3 4.60 -6.86 9.10
CA VAL A 3 4.66 -5.63 9.88
C VAL A 3 3.31 -4.95 9.74
N VAL A 4 2.70 -4.56 10.86
CA VAL A 4 1.44 -3.81 10.88
C VAL A 4 1.71 -2.44 11.45
N SER A 5 1.32 -1.38 10.75
CA SER A 5 1.40 -0.01 11.25
C SER A 5 0.06 0.70 11.16
N LEU A 6 -0.20 1.53 12.18
CA LEU A 6 -1.28 2.50 12.19
C LEU A 6 -0.75 3.79 12.83
N LEU A 7 -0.87 4.92 12.13
CA LEU A 7 -0.28 6.19 12.53
C LEU A 7 1.25 6.08 12.75
N ARG A 8 1.71 6.14 13.99
CA ARG A 8 3.13 6.02 14.38
C ARG A 8 3.46 4.70 15.05
N ASP A 9 2.43 3.94 15.42
CA ASP A 9 2.58 2.69 16.14
C ASP A 9 2.79 1.56 15.15
N ARG A 10 3.74 0.69 15.47
CA ARG A 10 4.17 -0.39 14.60
C ARG A 10 4.40 -1.66 15.39
N HIS A 11 3.76 -2.73 14.95
CA HIS A 11 3.95 -4.07 15.48
C HIS A 11 4.45 -5.02 14.37
N GLN A 12 4.95 -6.18 14.78
CA GLN A 12 5.37 -7.23 13.86
C GLN A 12 4.95 -8.59 14.39
N THR A 13 4.52 -9.46 13.47
CA THR A 13 4.25 -10.86 13.79
C THR A 13 5.57 -11.63 13.96
N PRO A 14 5.54 -12.81 14.61
CA PRO A 14 6.65 -13.74 14.53
C PRO A 14 7.00 -14.14 13.09
N VAL A 15 8.20 -14.68 12.93
CA VAL A 15 8.65 -15.24 11.65
C VAL A 15 8.21 -16.69 11.58
N VAL A 16 7.28 -16.99 10.67
CA VAL A 16 6.96 -18.38 10.29
C VAL A 16 7.94 -18.80 9.20
N LYS A 17 8.67 -19.87 9.45
CA LYS A 17 9.66 -20.40 8.50
C LYS A 17 8.99 -21.39 7.54
N ARG A 18 9.58 -21.55 6.36
CA ARG A 18 9.24 -22.62 5.38
C ARG A 18 7.79 -22.57 4.86
N THR A 19 7.16 -21.40 4.83
CA THR A 19 5.84 -21.22 4.20
C THR A 19 5.66 -19.80 3.67
N LEU A 20 4.96 -19.67 2.54
CA LEU A 20 4.49 -18.40 1.96
C LEU A 20 3.01 -18.12 2.31
N SER A 21 2.32 -19.08 2.93
CA SER A 21 0.95 -18.94 3.44
C SER A 21 0.94 -19.13 4.96
N PRO A 22 1.56 -18.21 5.72
CA PRO A 22 1.61 -18.32 7.17
C PRO A 22 0.23 -18.12 7.78
N THR A 23 -0.13 -18.98 8.73
CA THR A 23 -1.26 -18.75 9.65
C THR A 23 -0.69 -18.40 11.01
N TYR A 24 -1.14 -17.28 11.58
CA TYR A 24 -0.67 -16.81 12.87
C TYR A 24 -1.69 -17.12 13.97
N PRO A 25 -1.25 -17.61 15.14
CA PRO A 25 -2.15 -17.76 16.26
C PRO A 25 -2.55 -16.38 16.82
N PRO A 26 -3.81 -16.20 17.28
CA PRO A 26 -4.29 -14.89 17.74
C PRO A 26 -3.41 -14.23 18.79
N LYS A 27 -2.85 -15.01 19.73
CA LYS A 27 -1.95 -14.50 20.79
C LYS A 27 -0.71 -13.77 20.27
N ASP A 28 -0.24 -14.10 19.07
CA ASP A 28 1.02 -13.57 18.51
C ASP A 28 0.78 -12.61 17.33
N ALA A 29 -0.48 -12.40 16.94
CA ALA A 29 -0.87 -11.58 15.79
C ALA A 29 -2.13 -10.72 16.03
N THR A 30 -2.53 -10.55 17.29
CA THR A 30 -3.54 -9.56 17.70
C THR A 30 -2.81 -8.38 18.31
N PHE A 31 -2.94 -7.21 17.69
CA PHE A 31 -2.31 -5.98 18.14
C PHE A 31 -3.38 -4.94 18.42
N ALA A 32 -3.29 -4.27 19.56
CA ALA A 32 -4.17 -3.18 19.91
C ALA A 32 -3.45 -1.85 19.64
N PHE A 33 -4.09 -0.97 18.88
CA PHE A 33 -3.60 0.37 18.60
C PHE A 33 -4.48 1.39 19.33
N PRO A 34 -3.92 2.28 20.17
CA PRO A 34 -4.70 3.33 20.79
C PRO A 34 -5.13 4.34 19.73
N ILE A 35 -6.44 4.54 19.57
CA ILE A 35 -7.00 5.52 18.64
C ILE A 35 -7.58 6.68 19.45
N TYR A 36 -7.06 7.88 19.21
CA TYR A 36 -7.56 9.11 19.82
C TYR A 36 -8.30 9.93 18.77
N LEU A 37 -9.50 10.40 19.10
CA LEU A 37 -10.30 11.28 18.22
C LEU A 37 -9.57 12.58 17.84
N SER A 38 -8.58 13.01 18.62
CA SER A 38 -7.71 14.14 18.34
C SER A 38 -6.70 13.89 17.22
N LEU A 39 -6.46 12.63 16.86
CA LEU A 39 -5.56 12.21 15.77
C LEU A 39 -6.34 11.67 14.56
N ALA A 40 -7.67 11.81 14.57
CA ALA A 40 -8.54 11.29 13.53
C ALA A 40 -8.26 11.93 12.16
N ASP A 41 -7.84 13.19 12.14
CA ASP A 41 -7.39 13.93 10.94
C ASP A 41 -6.17 13.29 10.24
N ARG A 42 -5.39 12.50 10.99
CA ARG A 42 -4.21 11.78 10.50
C ARG A 42 -4.47 10.29 10.31
N LEU A 43 -5.64 9.82 10.71
CA LEU A 43 -6.04 8.42 10.62
C LEU A 43 -6.41 8.11 9.16
N GLY A 44 -5.47 7.54 8.42
CA GLY A 44 -5.63 7.21 7.00
C GLY A 44 -5.86 5.73 6.75
N VAL A 45 -4.79 4.94 6.89
CA VAL A 45 -4.75 3.53 6.50
C VAL A 45 -4.16 2.68 7.62
N VAL A 46 -4.64 1.45 7.78
CA VAL A 46 -3.86 0.38 8.42
C VAL A 46 -2.96 -0.21 7.34
N GLU A 47 -1.66 -0.15 7.56
CA GLU A 47 -0.66 -0.61 6.62
C GLU A 47 -0.13 -1.97 7.04
N PHE A 48 0.00 -2.88 6.07
CA PHE A 48 0.60 -4.18 6.24
C PHE A 48 1.77 -4.33 5.27
N VAL A 49 2.97 -4.52 5.79
CA VAL A 49 4.16 -4.78 4.95
C VAL A 49 4.63 -6.20 5.16
N VAL A 50 4.67 -6.96 4.07
CA VAL A 50 5.01 -8.39 4.08
C VAL A 50 6.49 -8.57 3.75
N TRP A 51 7.19 -9.28 4.64
CA TRP A 51 8.61 -9.57 4.51
C TRP A 51 8.86 -11.07 4.48
N GLY A 52 9.61 -11.53 3.48
CA GLY A 52 10.28 -12.82 3.47
C GLY A 52 11.53 -12.73 4.32
N LYS A 53 11.74 -13.69 5.24
CA LYS A 53 12.99 -13.82 5.98
C LYS A 53 13.61 -15.16 5.64
N ASP A 54 14.78 -15.12 5.03
CA ASP A 54 15.52 -16.33 4.67
C ASP A 54 16.40 -16.83 5.84
N VAL A 55 16.90 -18.06 5.73
CA VAL A 55 17.72 -18.76 6.72
C VAL A 55 18.99 -17.96 7.06
N LEU A 56 19.50 -17.17 6.11
CA LEU A 56 20.67 -16.28 6.27
C LEU A 56 20.32 -14.87 6.82
N LEU A 57 19.18 -14.70 7.49
CA LEU A 57 18.70 -13.43 8.09
C LEU A 57 18.43 -12.29 7.10
N ARG A 58 18.60 -12.52 5.80
CA ARG A 58 18.20 -11.57 4.75
C ARG A 58 16.68 -11.36 4.78
N LYS A 59 16.28 -10.10 4.66
CA LYS A 59 14.87 -9.69 4.56
C LYS A 59 14.59 -9.27 3.14
N ASP A 60 13.66 -9.96 2.49
CA ASP A 60 13.18 -9.62 1.16
C ASP A 60 11.77 -9.03 1.28
N TYR A 61 11.56 -7.89 0.65
CA TYR A 61 10.25 -7.25 0.58
C TYR A 61 9.36 -8.04 -0.39
N LEU A 62 8.16 -8.43 0.06
CA LEU A 62 7.21 -9.21 -0.74
C LEU A 62 6.01 -8.38 -1.22
N GLY A 63 5.80 -7.20 -0.63
CA GLY A 63 4.69 -6.33 -0.95
C GLY A 63 4.06 -5.71 0.28
N GLU A 64 2.98 -4.99 0.05
CA GLU A 64 2.15 -4.34 1.06
C GLU A 64 0.67 -4.49 0.75
N ALA A 65 -0.15 -4.39 1.78
CA ALA A 65 -1.60 -4.33 1.69
C ALA A 65 -2.06 -3.22 2.62
N ASN A 66 -3.03 -2.42 2.19
CA ASN A 66 -3.49 -1.27 2.95
C ASN A 66 -5.01 -1.33 3.08
N VAL A 67 -5.52 -1.04 4.28
CA VAL A 67 -6.95 -0.98 4.58
C VAL A 67 -7.29 0.44 5.00
N PRO A 68 -7.85 1.28 4.11
CA PRO A 68 -8.19 2.65 4.44
C PRO A 68 -9.34 2.70 5.46
N LEU A 69 -9.42 3.78 6.22
CA LEU A 69 -10.36 3.91 7.35
C LEU A 69 -11.81 3.63 6.94
N GLU A 70 -12.24 4.14 5.79
CA GLU A 70 -13.57 3.90 5.21
C GLU A 70 -13.89 2.42 4.97
N ASP A 71 -12.87 1.55 4.94
CA ASP A 71 -12.99 0.15 4.56
C ASP A 71 -12.96 -0.81 5.74
N TRP A 72 -12.76 -0.29 6.96
CA TRP A 72 -12.61 -1.10 8.16
C TRP A 72 -13.85 -1.94 8.47
N PHE A 73 -15.05 -1.40 8.20
CA PHE A 73 -16.33 -2.02 8.53
C PHE A 73 -17.33 -1.97 7.36
N ARG A 74 -16.91 -2.43 6.17
CA ARG A 74 -17.78 -2.55 4.99
C ARG A 74 -18.78 -3.71 5.13
N ASP A 75 -19.79 -3.71 4.27
CA ASP A 75 -20.73 -4.83 4.09
C ASP A 75 -21.48 -5.26 5.36
N GLY A 76 -21.73 -4.30 6.26
CA GLY A 76 -22.43 -4.55 7.53
C GLY A 76 -21.58 -5.29 8.57
N ASN A 77 -20.26 -5.22 8.45
CA ASN A 77 -19.36 -5.84 9.42
C ASN A 77 -19.52 -5.20 10.81
N ALA A 78 -19.56 -6.01 11.86
CA ALA A 78 -19.72 -5.49 13.21
C ALA A 78 -18.48 -4.73 13.70
N PHE A 79 -18.70 -3.66 14.45
CA PHE A 79 -17.65 -2.75 14.90
C PHE A 79 -16.77 -3.33 16.03
N ALA A 80 -17.36 -4.10 16.94
CA ALA A 80 -16.62 -4.68 18.05
C ALA A 80 -15.78 -5.88 17.59
N PHE A 81 -14.57 -6.02 18.12
CA PHE A 81 -13.63 -7.09 17.74
C PHE A 81 -14.17 -8.49 18.07
N ASP A 82 -14.79 -8.65 19.24
CA ASP A 82 -15.32 -9.94 19.71
C ASP A 82 -16.75 -10.25 19.22
N ASP A 83 -17.33 -9.36 18.41
CA ASP A 83 -18.68 -9.58 17.87
C ASP A 83 -18.66 -10.77 16.88
N PRO A 84 -19.60 -11.73 16.99
CA PRO A 84 -19.68 -12.86 16.08
C PRO A 84 -20.01 -12.46 14.62
N ALA A 85 -20.63 -11.31 14.41
CA ALA A 85 -20.87 -10.75 13.08
C ALA A 85 -19.65 -10.02 12.50
N ASN A 86 -18.56 -9.88 13.27
CA ASN A 86 -17.31 -9.31 12.78
C ASN A 86 -16.49 -10.37 12.01
N LYS A 87 -16.47 -10.20 10.69
CA LYS A 87 -15.84 -11.05 9.68
C LYS A 87 -14.46 -10.50 9.27
N PRO A 88 -13.51 -11.38 8.93
CA PRO A 88 -12.24 -10.96 8.36
C PRO A 88 -12.38 -10.35 6.96
N ILE A 89 -11.54 -9.37 6.67
CA ILE A 89 -11.40 -8.71 5.37
C ILE A 89 -10.21 -9.34 4.64
N THR A 90 -10.36 -9.57 3.33
CA THR A 90 -9.28 -10.06 2.47
C THR A 90 -8.76 -8.92 1.61
N VAL A 91 -7.45 -8.71 1.61
CA VAL A 91 -6.79 -7.59 0.93
C VAL A 91 -5.66 -8.13 0.08
N SER A 92 -5.63 -7.75 -1.20
CA SER A 92 -4.56 -8.13 -2.12
C SER A 92 -3.25 -7.47 -1.73
N ILE A 93 -2.16 -8.23 -1.83
CA ILE A 93 -0.81 -7.69 -1.67
C ILE A 93 -0.42 -7.04 -2.99
N VAL A 94 -0.08 -5.76 -2.92
CA VAL A 94 0.45 -4.96 -4.01
C VAL A 94 1.92 -4.65 -3.75
N SER A 95 2.66 -4.23 -4.78
CA SER A 95 4.04 -3.80 -4.62
C SER A 95 4.20 -2.43 -5.25
N THR A 96 4.77 -1.49 -4.48
CA THR A 96 5.23 -0.21 -5.00
C THR A 96 6.62 -0.29 -5.64
N ARG A 97 7.29 -1.44 -5.56
CA ARG A 97 8.62 -1.66 -6.14
C ARG A 97 8.51 -2.33 -7.50
N SER A 98 8.96 -1.63 -8.55
CA SER A 98 9.00 -2.13 -9.93
C SER A 98 9.80 -3.43 -10.10
N THR A 99 10.74 -3.70 -9.20
CA THR A 99 11.61 -4.88 -9.22
C THR A 99 11.08 -6.08 -8.43
N ALA A 100 9.96 -5.94 -7.73
CA ALA A 100 9.39 -7.00 -6.90
C ALA A 100 7.89 -7.17 -7.22
N PRO A 101 7.51 -8.05 -8.16
CA PRO A 101 6.10 -8.34 -8.40
C PRO A 101 5.49 -8.99 -7.15
N ALA A 102 4.53 -8.30 -6.52
CA ALA A 102 3.76 -8.86 -5.42
C ALA A 102 2.66 -9.78 -5.96
N SER A 103 2.36 -10.84 -5.21
CA SER A 103 1.21 -11.70 -5.45
C SER A 103 0.68 -12.24 -4.13
N GLY A 104 -0.59 -12.63 -4.12
CA GLY A 104 -1.27 -13.16 -2.94
C GLY A 104 -2.13 -12.12 -2.22
N SER A 105 -2.64 -12.53 -1.07
CA SER A 105 -3.55 -11.74 -0.24
C SER A 105 -3.30 -12.00 1.23
N ILE A 106 -3.63 -11.03 2.06
CA ILE A 106 -3.74 -11.20 3.51
C ILE A 106 -5.20 -11.22 3.91
N GLN A 107 -5.52 -11.97 4.96
CA GLN A 107 -6.82 -11.94 5.61
C GLN A 107 -6.63 -11.39 7.02
N VAL A 108 -7.36 -10.33 7.36
CA VAL A 108 -7.21 -9.59 8.62
C VAL A 108 -8.58 -9.31 9.22
N LYS A 109 -8.70 -9.41 10.55
CA LYS A 109 -9.90 -9.01 11.28
C LYS A 109 -9.61 -7.70 12.01
N LEU A 110 -10.47 -6.70 11.81
CA LEU A 110 -10.37 -5.38 12.45
C LEU A 110 -11.59 -5.19 13.35
N GLY A 111 -11.43 -4.50 14.47
CA GLY A 111 -12.52 -4.23 15.40
C GLY A 111 -12.07 -3.38 16.57
N PHE A 112 -13.02 -2.66 17.16
CA PHE A 112 -12.78 -1.91 18.38
C PHE A 112 -12.80 -2.83 19.59
N VAL A 113 -11.96 -2.50 20.56
CA VAL A 113 -11.93 -3.11 21.89
C VAL A 113 -12.15 -2.02 22.94
N PRO A 114 -12.73 -2.34 24.11
CA PRO A 114 -12.89 -1.37 25.18
C PRO A 114 -11.52 -0.82 25.58
N SER A 115 -11.44 0.51 25.76
CA SER A 115 -10.24 1.10 26.32
C SER A 115 -10.13 0.70 27.79
N PRO A 116 -8.94 0.31 28.29
CA PRO A 116 -8.74 0.02 29.71
C PRO A 116 -9.08 1.23 30.60
N ASP A 117 -8.93 2.45 30.07
CA ASP A 117 -9.24 3.69 30.78
C ASP A 117 -10.75 4.01 30.78
N HIS A 118 -11.51 3.48 29.82
CA HIS A 118 -12.94 3.75 29.64
C HIS A 118 -13.69 2.46 29.28
N PRO A 119 -13.97 1.58 30.26
CA PRO A 119 -14.57 0.27 30.02
C PRO A 119 -16.09 0.31 29.77
N HIS A 120 -16.70 1.50 29.74
CA HIS A 120 -18.15 1.65 29.56
C HIS A 120 -18.60 1.32 28.13
N VAL A 121 -19.90 1.05 27.95
CA VAL A 121 -20.52 0.76 26.65
C VAL A 121 -20.28 1.93 25.71
N VAL A 122 -19.34 1.75 24.80
CA VAL A 122 -19.02 2.69 23.75
C VAL A 122 -19.88 2.34 22.54
N ASP A 123 -20.65 3.32 22.03
CA ASP A 123 -21.25 3.17 20.71
C ASP A 123 -20.15 3.30 19.65
N TYR A 124 -19.58 2.15 19.26
CA TYR A 124 -18.52 2.11 18.27
C TYR A 124 -18.96 2.60 16.89
N SER A 125 -20.27 2.58 16.59
CA SER A 125 -20.79 3.11 15.33
C SER A 125 -20.69 4.63 15.29
N GLU A 126 -20.95 5.30 16.41
CA GLU A 126 -20.78 6.74 16.57
C GLU A 126 -19.29 7.11 16.52
N ILE A 127 -18.43 6.38 17.23
CA ILE A 127 -16.98 6.59 17.17
C ILE A 127 -16.46 6.45 15.75
N PHE A 128 -16.81 5.37 15.06
CA PHE A 128 -16.35 5.15 13.69
C PHE A 128 -16.82 6.27 12.76
N SER A 129 -18.08 6.68 12.90
CA SER A 129 -18.64 7.79 12.14
C SER A 129 -17.88 9.09 12.40
N GLU A 130 -17.54 9.40 13.65
CA GLU A 130 -16.74 10.57 14.01
C GLU A 130 -15.30 10.49 13.48
N LEU A 131 -14.67 9.31 13.52
CA LEU A 131 -13.35 9.10 12.94
C LEU A 131 -13.35 9.36 11.43
N VAL A 132 -14.31 8.79 10.69
CA VAL A 132 -14.45 8.98 9.24
C VAL A 132 -14.78 10.43 8.88
N LYS A 133 -15.63 11.11 9.67
CA LYS A 133 -15.94 12.53 9.44
C LYS A 133 -14.71 13.41 9.62
N ARG A 134 -13.88 13.14 10.64
CA ARG A 134 -12.70 13.96 10.97
C ARG A 134 -11.48 13.64 10.12
N SER A 135 -11.36 12.41 9.60
CA SER A 135 -10.27 12.03 8.71
C SER A 135 -10.38 12.66 7.32
N ARG A 136 -11.59 13.05 6.91
CA ARG A 136 -11.81 13.75 5.64
C ARG A 136 -11.38 15.20 5.78
N PRO A 137 -10.33 15.66 5.08
CA PRO A 137 -10.06 17.10 5.00
C PRO A 137 -11.29 17.77 4.38
N SER A 138 -11.76 18.86 4.99
CA SER A 138 -12.92 19.59 4.50
C SER A 138 -12.70 20.01 3.05
N LEU A 139 -13.43 19.39 2.12
CA LEU A 139 -13.50 19.77 0.71
C LEU A 139 -14.31 21.07 0.53
N VAL A 140 -13.95 22.11 1.28
CA VAL A 140 -14.32 23.51 1.00
C VAL A 140 -13.03 24.27 0.73
N SER A 141 -12.35 23.92 -0.36
CA SER A 141 -11.55 24.86 -1.14
C SER A 141 -11.23 24.27 -2.52
N ALA A 142 -11.97 24.79 -3.51
CA ALA A 142 -11.74 24.78 -4.95
C ALA A 142 -11.76 23.42 -5.71
N PRO A 143 -12.42 23.37 -6.89
CA PRO A 143 -12.33 22.22 -7.78
C PRO A 143 -10.91 22.08 -8.34
N PRO A 144 -10.36 20.86 -8.47
CA PRO A 144 -9.14 20.62 -9.24
C PRO A 144 -9.43 20.89 -10.72
N VAL A 145 -9.20 22.11 -11.17
CA VAL A 145 -9.01 22.42 -12.60
C VAL A 145 -7.61 21.97 -13.00
N CYS A 146 -7.51 20.83 -13.67
CA CYS A 146 -7.08 20.76 -15.07
C CYS A 146 -7.10 19.31 -15.54
N ALA A 147 -7.94 19.03 -16.54
CA ALA A 147 -8.00 17.75 -17.23
C ALA A 147 -6.81 17.60 -18.19
N SER A 148 -6.12 16.45 -18.14
CA SER A 148 -5.66 15.61 -19.26
C SER A 148 -4.35 14.88 -18.89
N PHE A 149 -4.42 13.56 -18.74
CA PHE A 149 -3.26 12.67 -18.77
C PHE A 149 -3.06 12.22 -20.21
N ALA A 150 -1.88 12.49 -20.79
CA ALA A 150 -1.41 11.83 -22.01
C ALA A 150 -0.21 10.95 -21.64
N CYS A 151 -0.30 9.66 -21.92
CA CYS A 151 0.75 8.68 -21.66
C CYS A 151 1.26 8.13 -22.99
N THR A 152 2.56 8.26 -23.25
CA THR A 152 3.24 7.55 -24.34
C THR A 152 4.56 6.98 -23.80
N SER A 153 4.63 5.67 -23.60
CA SER A 153 5.87 4.97 -23.31
C SER A 153 6.56 4.59 -24.62
N HIS A 154 7.72 5.20 -24.93
CA HIS A 154 8.58 4.72 -26.01
C HIS A 154 9.65 3.78 -25.42
N THR A 155 9.60 2.51 -25.83
CA THR A 155 10.73 1.59 -25.69
C THR A 155 11.65 1.78 -26.89
N LEU A 156 12.91 2.15 -26.65
CA LEU A 156 13.98 2.07 -27.65
C LEU A 156 15.10 1.24 -27.05
N MET A 157 15.26 0.02 -27.56
CA MET A 157 16.46 -0.79 -27.35
C MET A 157 16.92 -1.33 -28.70
N HIS A 158 18.13 -0.91 -29.08
CA HIS A 158 19.14 -1.51 -29.96
C HIS A 158 19.97 -0.33 -30.52
N SER A 159 21.29 -0.29 -30.53
CA SER A 159 22.36 -1.21 -30.12
C SER A 159 23.65 -0.37 -30.22
N ILE A 160 24.58 -0.54 -29.29
CA ILE A 160 25.89 0.13 -29.31
C ILE A 160 26.91 -0.75 -30.04
N LEU A 161 27.78 -0.07 -30.82
CA LEU A 161 29.02 -0.46 -31.51
C LEU A 161 28.88 -1.02 -32.94
N ASP A 162 29.34 -0.23 -33.93
CA ASP A 162 30.69 -0.49 -34.45
C ASP A 162 31.39 0.78 -35.00
N ARG A 163 32.72 0.72 -35.00
CA ARG A 163 33.73 1.75 -35.26
C ARG A 163 33.99 2.00 -36.76
N GLY A 164 34.59 3.17 -37.05
CA GLY A 164 35.38 3.43 -38.27
C GLY A 164 35.19 4.85 -38.81
N HIS A 165 35.90 5.86 -38.31
CA HIS A 165 37.24 6.31 -38.74
C HIS A 165 37.29 6.94 -40.16
N TRP A 166 37.40 8.28 -40.17
CA TRP A 166 37.85 9.28 -41.16
C TRP A 166 37.79 9.00 -42.67
N HIS A 167 37.19 9.94 -43.42
CA HIS A 167 37.89 10.84 -44.36
C HIS A 167 36.89 11.79 -45.06
N ASP A 168 37.01 13.09 -44.81
CA ASP A 168 36.80 14.13 -45.84
C ASP A 168 38.13 14.24 -46.60
N PRO A 169 38.16 14.49 -47.94
CA PRO A 169 37.98 15.88 -48.38
C PRO A 169 37.52 16.13 -49.85
N LEU A 170 37.22 17.41 -50.12
CA LEU A 170 37.22 18.15 -51.41
C LEU A 170 35.99 18.05 -52.36
N ALA A 171 35.45 19.26 -52.63
CA ALA A 171 34.49 19.65 -53.66
C ALA A 171 35.08 19.57 -55.10
N PRO A 172 34.49 20.25 -56.11
CA PRO A 172 33.18 20.14 -56.75
C PRO A 172 33.32 19.75 -58.25
N ASN A 173 32.25 19.30 -58.92
CA ASN A 173 32.11 19.43 -60.39
C ASN A 173 30.65 19.21 -60.82
N GLY A 174 30.00 20.27 -61.32
CA GLY A 174 28.92 20.11 -62.31
C GLY A 174 29.52 19.94 -63.72
N PRO A 175 28.76 20.13 -64.81
CA PRO A 175 27.32 19.99 -65.00
C PRO A 175 27.02 18.98 -66.16
N ARG A 176 25.74 18.62 -66.38
CA ARG A 176 25.25 18.43 -67.77
C ARG A 176 23.74 18.59 -67.89
N ILE A 177 23.41 19.59 -68.69
CA ILE A 177 22.11 19.93 -69.24
C ILE A 177 21.75 18.90 -70.33
N SER A 178 20.48 18.52 -70.42
CA SER A 178 19.87 18.11 -71.68
C SER A 178 18.41 18.56 -71.71
N ARG A 179 18.17 19.75 -72.26
CA ARG A 179 17.19 20.05 -73.32
C ARG A 179 17.35 21.51 -73.73
#